data_AF-A0A358A2Z4-F1
#
_entry.id   AF-A0A358A2Z4-F1
#
_cell.length_a   1.000
_cell.length_b   1.000
_cell.length_c   1.000
_cell.angle_alpha   90.00
_cell.angle_beta   90.00
_cell.angle_gamma   90.00
#
_symmetry.space_group_name_H-M   'P 1'
#
loop_
_entity.id
_entity.type
_entity.pdbx_description
1 polymer ?
#
loop_
_entity_poly.entity_id
_entity_poly.type
_entity_poly.pdbx_seq_one_letter_code
_entity_poly.pdbx_strand_id
1 'polypeptide(L)'
;MSVGDLPWEDIAACRAVPNAADLFFSEDIGDIAAAKRVCADCSVLAECLEGALDRRELFGVWGGQLFINGKMLTMKRRRGRPPKVARPEDQMPVVPIPVHLQATAQRRSA
;
A
#
# COMPACT_ATOMS: atom_id res chain seq x y z
N MET A 1 -30.36 11.89 -11.32
CA MET A 1 -29.30 11.44 -10.39
C MET A 1 -28.52 10.38 -11.15
N SER A 2 -27.36 10.75 -11.69
CA SER A 2 -26.61 9.88 -12.60
C SER A 2 -25.93 8.77 -11.80
N VAL A 3 -26.30 7.53 -12.09
CA VAL A 3 -25.56 6.32 -11.69
C VAL A 3 -24.32 6.30 -12.57
N GLY A 4 -23.21 6.89 -12.11
CA GLY A 4 -22.00 7.01 -12.94
C GLY A 4 -20.72 7.38 -12.20
N ASP A 5 -20.81 8.12 -11.10
CA ASP A 5 -19.64 8.61 -10.36
C ASP A 5 -19.66 8.10 -8.92
N LEU A 6 -19.62 6.79 -8.73
CA LEU A 6 -19.31 6.27 -7.40
C LEU A 6 -17.85 6.67 -7.08
N PRO A 7 -17.59 7.29 -5.93
CA PRO A 7 -16.22 7.64 -5.56
C PRO A 7 -15.39 6.35 -5.51
N TRP A 8 -14.16 6.41 -6.02
CA TRP A 8 -13.28 5.24 -6.08
C TRP A 8 -13.12 4.56 -4.70
N GLU A 9 -13.25 5.34 -3.63
CA GLU A 9 -13.24 4.88 -2.24
C GLU A 9 -14.31 3.81 -1.97
N ASP A 10 -15.50 3.92 -2.55
CA ASP A 10 -16.63 3.01 -2.27
C ASP A 10 -16.44 1.62 -2.88
N ILE A 11 -15.62 1.49 -3.92
CA ILE A 11 -15.30 0.23 -4.58
C ILE A 11 -13.91 -0.30 -4.22
N ALA A 12 -13.24 0.32 -3.25
CA ALA A 12 -11.93 -0.13 -2.78
C ALA A 12 -12.01 -1.48 -2.06
N ALA A 13 -11.20 -2.45 -2.49
CA ALA A 13 -11.20 -3.81 -1.94
C ALA A 13 -10.96 -3.87 -0.42
N CYS A 14 -10.21 -2.90 0.13
CA CYS A 14 -9.94 -2.81 1.57
C CYS A 14 -11.21 -2.60 2.42
N ARG A 15 -12.32 -2.11 1.86
CA ARG A 15 -13.59 -1.97 2.59
C ARG A 15 -14.23 -3.30 2.97
N ALA A 16 -13.95 -4.36 2.22
CA ALA A 16 -14.44 -5.70 2.53
C ALA A 16 -13.56 -6.41 3.57
N VAL A 17 -12.43 -5.81 3.99
CA VAL A 17 -11.50 -6.40 4.95
C VAL A 17 -11.96 -6.08 6.38
N PRO A 18 -12.21 -7.09 7.23
CA PRO A 18 -12.46 -6.86 8.65
C PRO A 18 -11.26 -6.20 9.32
N ASN A 19 -11.49 -5.22 10.19
CA ASN A 19 -10.43 -4.48 10.89
C ASN A 19 -9.36 -3.91 9.94
N ALA A 20 -9.79 -3.39 8.78
CA ALA A 20 -8.88 -2.84 7.78
C ALA A 20 -7.91 -1.80 8.36
N ALA A 21 -8.33 -0.98 9.33
CA ALA A 21 -7.44 -0.02 9.96
C ALA A 21 -6.23 -0.68 10.63
N ASP A 22 -6.45 -1.73 11.42
CA ASP A 22 -5.37 -2.45 12.11
C ASP A 22 -4.39 -3.05 11.11
N LEU A 23 -4.90 -3.61 10.00
CA LEU A 23 -4.08 -4.23 8.96
C LEU A 23 -3.27 -3.22 8.14
N PHE A 24 -3.93 -2.18 7.62
CA PHE A 24 -3.32 -1.25 6.66
C PHE A 24 -2.41 -0.20 7.32
N PHE A 25 -2.60 0.06 8.62
CA PHE A 25 -1.74 0.94 9.40
C PHE A 25 -0.79 0.20 10.35
N SER A 26 -0.73 -1.14 10.27
CA SER A 26 0.19 -1.95 11.06
C SER A 26 1.66 -1.64 10.75
N GLU A 27 2.50 -1.80 11.77
CA GLU A 27 3.95 -1.84 11.61
C GLU A 27 4.50 -3.27 11.46
N ASP A 28 3.69 -4.30 11.63
CA ASP A 28 4.14 -5.68 11.45
C ASP A 28 4.36 -6.00 9.96
N ILE A 29 5.43 -6.75 9.67
CA ILE A 29 5.80 -7.07 8.28
C ILE A 29 4.77 -8.00 7.63
N GLY A 30 4.20 -8.94 8.39
CA GLY A 30 3.16 -9.86 7.92
C GLY A 30 1.87 -9.13 7.58
N ASP A 31 1.46 -8.19 8.44
CA ASP A 31 0.28 -7.35 8.20
C ASP A 31 0.46 -6.44 6.99
N ILE A 32 1.62 -5.79 6.87
CA ILE A 32 1.95 -4.97 5.69
C ILE A 32 1.91 -5.82 4.42
N ALA A 33 2.44 -7.05 4.47
CA ALA A 33 2.40 -7.97 3.34
C ALA A 33 0.96 -8.36 2.99
N ALA A 34 0.12 -8.65 3.99
CA ALA A 34 -1.29 -8.96 3.79
C ALA A 34 -2.08 -7.76 3.24
N ALA A 35 -1.87 -6.55 3.74
CA ALA A 35 -2.46 -5.32 3.19
C ALA A 35 -2.10 -5.14 1.72
N LYS A 36 -0.83 -5.36 1.35
CA LYS A 36 -0.40 -5.28 -0.05
C LYS A 36 -1.00 -6.36 -0.94
N ARG A 37 -1.28 -7.57 -0.42
CA ARG A 37 -2.01 -8.60 -1.18
C ARG A 37 -3.42 -8.11 -1.52
N VAL A 38 -4.12 -7.48 -0.58
CA VAL A 38 -5.43 -6.88 -0.84
C VAL A 38 -5.33 -5.80 -1.93
N CYS A 39 -4.29 -4.96 -1.89
CA CYS A 39 -4.08 -3.94 -2.92
C CYS A 39 -3.76 -4.52 -4.30
N ALA A 40 -3.14 -5.70 -4.39
CA ALA A 40 -2.73 -6.30 -5.66
C ALA A 40 -3.91 -6.61 -6.57
N ASP A 41 -5.07 -6.93 -5.99
CA ASP A 41 -6.31 -7.27 -6.69
C ASP A 41 -7.32 -6.10 -6.70
N CYS A 42 -6.93 -4.92 -6.21
CA CYS A 42 -7.81 -3.76 -6.10
C CYS A 42 -7.88 -2.97 -7.41
N SER A 43 -9.09 -2.77 -7.94
CA SER A 43 -9.32 -2.03 -9.20
C SER A 43 -8.98 -0.55 -9.13
N VAL A 44 -9.04 0.05 -7.94
CA VAL A 44 -8.84 1.50 -7.70
C VAL A 44 -7.49 1.82 -7.08
N LEU A 45 -6.47 0.97 -7.30
CA LEU A 45 -5.16 1.20 -6.66
C LEU A 45 -4.52 2.51 -7.11
N ALA A 46 -4.77 2.95 -8.35
CA ALA A 46 -4.14 4.13 -8.91
C ALA A 46 -4.67 5.41 -8.27
N GLU A 47 -5.99 5.54 -8.21
CA GLU A 47 -6.71 6.64 -7.56
C GLU A 47 -6.39 6.69 -6.06
N CYS A 48 -6.32 5.52 -5.42
CA CYS A 48 -5.91 5.40 -4.01
C CYS A 48 -4.48 5.90 -3.78
N LEU A 49 -3.53 5.51 -4.64
CA LEU A 49 -2.14 5.94 -4.52
C LEU A 49 -1.99 7.44 -4.81
N GLU A 50 -2.68 7.95 -5.83
CA GLU A 50 -2.70 9.37 -6.17
C GLU A 50 -3.23 10.21 -5.00
N GLY A 51 -4.37 9.82 -4.41
CA GLY A 51 -4.92 10.47 -3.24
C GLY A 51 -3.95 10.46 -2.04
N ALA A 52 -3.23 9.37 -1.82
CA ALA A 52 -2.23 9.29 -0.75
C ALA A 52 -1.03 10.22 -1.00
N LEU A 53 -0.59 10.34 -2.25
CA LEU A 53 0.50 11.24 -2.63
C LEU A 53 0.10 12.72 -2.46
N ASP A 54 -1.13 13.08 -2.82
CA ASP A 54 -1.68 14.42 -2.68
C ASP A 54 -1.83 14.83 -1.22
N ARG A 55 -2.37 13.93 -0.39
CA ARG A 55 -2.50 14.16 1.06
C ARG A 55 -1.17 14.10 1.81
N ARG A 56 -0.11 13.61 1.15
CA ARG A 56 1.22 13.39 1.74
C ARG A 56 1.13 12.46 2.95
N GLU A 57 0.46 11.32 2.75
CA GLU A 57 0.25 10.33 3.81
C GLU A 57 1.56 9.93 4.46
N LEU A 58 1.58 9.93 5.79
CA LEU A 58 2.79 9.71 6.55
C LEU A 58 3.05 8.21 6.77
N PHE A 59 1.99 7.41 6.92
CA PHE A 59 2.06 6.03 7.35
C PHE A 59 1.01 5.14 6.66
N GLY A 60 1.27 3.83 6.69
CA GLY A 60 0.34 2.80 6.23
C GLY A 60 0.52 2.38 4.78
N VAL A 61 -0.29 1.42 4.34
CA VAL A 61 -0.28 0.90 2.96
C VAL A 61 -1.37 1.59 2.16
N TRP A 62 -0.98 2.23 1.06
CA TRP A 62 -1.88 2.95 0.14
C TRP A 62 -1.56 2.57 -1.30
N GLY A 63 -2.57 2.17 -2.08
CA GLY A 63 -2.38 1.75 -3.48
C GLY A 63 -1.25 0.73 -3.68
N GLY A 64 -1.10 -0.20 -2.73
CA GLY A 64 -0.06 -1.24 -2.73
C GLY A 64 1.35 -0.78 -2.30
N GLN A 65 1.53 0.50 -1.97
CA GLN A 65 2.81 1.07 -1.53
C GLN A 65 2.79 1.34 -0.03
N LEU A 66 3.93 1.14 0.65
CA LEU A 66 4.06 1.42 2.08
C LEU A 66 4.59 2.84 2.28
N PHE A 67 3.94 3.61 3.14
CA PHE A 67 4.40 4.94 3.55
C PHE A 67 5.01 4.85 4.96
N ILE A 68 6.21 5.41 5.12
CA ILE A 68 6.85 5.60 6.42
C ILE A 68 7.47 7.00 6.45
N ASN A 69 7.02 7.83 7.39
CA ASN A 69 7.43 9.24 7.51
C ASN A 69 7.27 10.00 6.18
N GLY A 70 6.18 9.73 5.44
CA GLY A 70 5.91 10.36 4.14
C GLY A 70 6.74 9.83 2.97
N LYS A 71 7.66 8.90 3.22
CA LYS A 71 8.45 8.24 2.18
C LYS A 71 7.74 6.97 1.72
N MET A 72 7.58 6.86 0.41
CA MET A 72 6.99 5.69 -0.23
C MET A 72 8.06 4.60 -0.42
N LEU A 73 7.77 3.40 0.05
CA LEU A 73 8.65 2.24 0.08
C LEU A 73 7.95 1.02 -0.53
N THR A 74 8.69 0.31 -1.39
CA THR A 74 8.20 -0.93 -1.99
C THR A 74 8.25 -2.10 -1.01
N MET A 75 9.17 -2.11 -0.04
CA MET A 75 9.31 -3.18 0.97
C MET A 75 9.77 -2.63 2.33
N LYS A 76 9.27 -3.21 3.43
CA LYS A 76 9.85 -3.05 4.77
C LYS A 76 10.79 -4.22 5.05
N ARG A 77 12.01 -3.93 5.51
CA ARG A 77 12.96 -4.95 5.96
C ARG A 77 12.85 -5.12 7.47
N ARG A 78 12.98 -6.36 7.95
CA ARG A 78 13.10 -6.61 9.38
C ARG A 78 14.40 -6.02 9.91
N ARG A 79 14.36 -5.50 11.13
CA ARG A 79 15.54 -5.08 11.87
C ARG A 79 16.43 -6.29 12.19
N GLY A 80 17.74 -6.09 12.22
CA GLY A 80 18.72 -7.11 12.53
C GLY A 80 19.25 -7.88 11.32
N ARG A 81 20.05 -8.91 11.59
CA ARG A 81 20.65 -9.75 10.54
C ARG A 81 19.55 -10.58 9.85
N PRO A 82 19.53 -10.64 8.50
CA PRO A 82 18.62 -11.53 7.78
C PRO A 82 18.79 -12.98 8.27
N PRO A 83 17.70 -13.70 8.55
CA PRO A 83 17.78 -15.10 8.93
C PRO A 83 18.33 -15.93 7.77
N LYS A 84 18.96 -17.07 8.08
CA LYS A 84 19.48 -17.99 7.05
C LYS A 84 18.36 -18.59 6.18
N VAL A 85 17.17 -18.74 6.76
CA VAL A 85 15.95 -19.20 6.09
C VAL A 85 14.92 -18.08 6.22
N ALA A 86 14.40 -17.60 5.08
CA ALA A 86 13.34 -16.60 5.08
C ALA A 86 12.05 -17.23 5.63
N ARG A 87 11.34 -16.48 6.47
CA ARG A 87 10.05 -16.96 6.97
C ARG A 87 8.95 -16.62 5.95
N PRO A 88 7.84 -17.36 5.94
CA PRO A 88 6.73 -17.07 5.02
C PRO A 88 6.22 -15.62 5.13
N GLU A 89 6.18 -15.04 6.34
CA GLU A 89 5.76 -13.65 6.54
C GLU A 89 6.74 -12.61 5.98
N ASP A 90 8.00 -12.99 5.73
CA ASP A 90 8.99 -12.09 5.12
C ASP A 90 8.75 -11.97 3.60
N GLN A 91 7.85 -12.79 3.01
CA GLN A 91 7.45 -12.68 1.61
C GLN A 91 6.46 -11.53 1.41
N MET A 92 7.01 -10.39 1.03
CA MET A 92 6.25 -9.19 0.70
C MET A 92 5.88 -9.21 -0.80
N PRO A 93 4.60 -9.04 -1.18
CA PRO A 93 4.21 -8.94 -2.58
C PRO A 93 4.67 -7.60 -3.17
N VAL A 94 5.16 -7.64 -4.41
CA VAL A 94 5.49 -6.44 -5.18
C VAL A 94 4.26 -6.02 -5.96
N VAL A 95 3.58 -4.96 -5.50
CA VAL A 95 2.51 -4.31 -6.27
C VAL A 95 3.15 -3.23 -7.15
N PRO A 96 3.02 -3.30 -8.49
CA PRO A 96 3.66 -2.34 -9.38
C PRO A 96 3.05 -0.95 -9.22
N ILE A 97 3.89 0.08 -9.27
CA ILE A 97 3.44 1.47 -9.25
C ILE A 97 2.84 1.80 -10.63
N PRO A 98 1.61 2.34 -10.70
CA PRO A 98 1.01 2.80 -11.95
C PRO A 98 1.95 3.75 -12.71
N VAL A 99 2.09 3.54 -14.02
CA VAL A 99 3.11 4.22 -14.85
C VAL A 99 3.06 5.74 -14.76
N HIS A 100 1.87 6.32 -14.68
CA HIS A 100 1.68 7.77 -14.57
C HIS A 100 2.11 8.33 -13.20
N LEU A 101 2.23 7.49 -12.17
CA LEU A 101 2.65 7.88 -10.82
C LEU A 101 4.14 7.60 -10.55
N GLN A 102 4.84 6.84 -11.41
CA GLN A 102 6.24 6.47 -11.21
C GLN A 102 7.17 7.69 -11.09
N ALA A 103 6.94 8.73 -11.88
CA ALA A 103 7.76 9.95 -11.84
C ALA A 103 7.56 10.77 -10.55
N THR A 104 6.37 10.71 -9.95
CA THR A 104 6.06 11.39 -8.68
C THR A 104 6.62 10.60 -7.50
N ALA A 105 6.49 9.27 -7.57
CA ALA A 105 7.09 8.33 -6.64
C ALA A 105 8.61 8.49 -6.52
N GLN A 106 9.33 8.48 -7.64
CA GLN A 106 10.80 8.54 -7.67
C GLN A 106 11.38 9.83 -7.08
N ARG A 107 10.67 10.96 -7.21
CA ARG A 107 11.12 12.26 -6.67
C ARG A 107 10.98 12.37 -5.15
N ARG A 108 10.08 11.59 -4.55
CA ARG A 108 9.76 11.65 -3.10
C ARG A 108 10.44 10.56 -2.28
N SER A 109 11.06 9.59 -2.93
CA SER A 109 11.87 8.55 -2.27
C SER A 109 13.30 9.02 -1.92
N ALA A 110 13.74 10.18 -2.41
CA ALA A 110 15.01 10.82 -2.06
C ALA A 110 14.91 11.52 -0.68
#